data_AF-A0A7S2C5M1-F1
#
_entry.id   AF-A0A7S2C5M1-F1
#
_cell.length_a   1.000
_cell.length_b   1.000
_cell.length_c   1.000
_cell.angle_alpha   90.00
_cell.angle_beta   90.00
_cell.angle_gamma   90.00
#
_symmetry.space_group_name_H-M   'P 1'
#
loop_
_entity.id
_entity.type
_entity.pdbx_description
1 polymer ?
#
loop_
_entity_poly.entity_id
_entity_poly.type
_entity_poly.pdbx_seq_one_letter_code
_entity_poly.pdbx_strand_id
1 'polypeptide(L)'
;LVGVSDERARARSTVEHDVMPARVLVLDCGGVTNPDCSGVDDFRAVAEAMGVSPEDVHRGHKLAWAKARANPAFHDYWPCVFAEAGVAEAERTPQRTKACEEALGAGLRISFPETLNAVRRLKGQGVIVGMISNHIVSPPLFD
;
A
#
# COMPACT_ATOMS: atom_id res chain seq x y z
N LEU A 1 -31.44 20.17 -49.39
CA LEU A 1 -30.37 20.81 -50.17
C LEU A 1 -29.46 21.55 -49.20
N VAL A 2 -28.19 21.11 -49.13
CA VAL A 2 -27.00 21.84 -48.64
C VAL A 2 -27.06 22.25 -47.15
N GLY A 3 -26.26 21.71 -46.24
CA GLY A 3 -24.82 21.51 -46.31
C GLY A 3 -24.21 22.39 -45.21
N VAL A 4 -23.93 21.81 -44.04
CA VAL A 4 -23.02 22.39 -43.05
C VAL A 4 -22.10 21.29 -42.54
N SER A 5 -21.09 21.07 -43.38
CA SER A 5 -19.69 20.78 -43.03
C SER A 5 -19.45 19.91 -41.78
N ASP A 6 -19.36 18.63 -42.09
CA ASP A 6 -18.66 17.53 -41.45
C ASP A 6 -17.14 17.79 -41.24
N GLU A 7 -16.76 18.97 -40.73
CA GLU A 7 -15.35 19.40 -40.59
C GLU A 7 -14.81 19.33 -39.16
N ARG A 8 -15.67 19.18 -38.14
CA ARG A 8 -15.19 19.06 -36.74
C ARG A 8 -14.78 17.63 -36.35
N ALA A 9 -14.97 16.64 -37.22
CA ALA A 9 -14.64 15.24 -36.94
C ALA A 9 -13.19 14.85 -37.30
N ARG A 10 -12.40 15.71 -37.96
CA ARG A 10 -11.07 15.38 -38.48
C ARG A 10 -9.95 16.20 -37.84
N ALA A 11 -9.76 16.00 -36.54
CA ALA A 11 -8.49 16.32 -35.88
C ALA A 11 -8.26 15.44 -34.64
N ARG A 12 -8.60 14.15 -34.73
CA ARG A 12 -7.96 13.16 -33.85
C ARG A 12 -6.62 12.84 -34.49
N SER A 13 -5.62 13.63 -34.10
CA SER A 13 -4.21 13.35 -34.33
C SER A 13 -3.92 11.91 -33.93
N THR A 14 -3.82 11.03 -34.91
CA THR A 14 -3.18 9.72 -34.77
C THR A 14 -1.68 9.99 -34.65
N VAL A 15 -1.25 10.40 -33.46
CA VAL A 15 0.14 10.20 -33.09
C VAL A 15 0.25 8.71 -32.80
N GLU A 16 0.59 7.93 -33.83
CA GLU A 16 1.24 6.65 -33.60
C GLU A 16 2.56 6.99 -32.90
N HIS A 17 2.51 7.02 -31.56
CA HIS A 17 3.73 6.97 -30.81
C HIS A 17 4.32 5.59 -31.11
N ASP A 18 5.50 5.55 -31.73
CA ASP A 18 6.43 4.43 -31.66
C ASP A 18 6.80 4.25 -30.18
N VAL A 19 5.86 3.68 -29.41
CA VAL A 19 6.09 3.33 -28.02
C VAL A 19 6.93 2.07 -28.06
N MET A 20 8.24 2.26 -27.97
CA MET A 20 9.16 1.18 -27.68
C MET A 20 8.58 0.36 -26.51
N PRO A 21 8.47 -0.98 -26.64
CA PRO A 21 7.86 -1.78 -25.60
C PRO A 21 8.62 -1.60 -24.28
N ALA A 22 7.87 -1.35 -23.21
CA ALA A 22 8.44 -1.10 -21.89
C ALA A 22 9.36 -2.27 -21.46
N ARG A 23 10.60 -1.95 -21.10
CA ARG A 23 11.61 -2.93 -20.67
C ARG A 23 11.65 -3.15 -19.17
N VAL A 24 11.10 -2.22 -18.41
CA VAL A 24 11.10 -2.21 -16.95
C VAL A 24 9.69 -1.93 -16.45
N LEU A 25 9.25 -2.70 -15.46
CA LEU A 25 8.04 -2.47 -14.68
C LEU A 25 8.44 -2.27 -13.22
N VAL A 26 8.06 -1.13 -12.64
CA VAL A 26 8.21 -0.85 -11.21
C VAL A 26 6.82 -0.82 -10.59
N LEU A 27 6.62 -1.58 -9.53
CA LEU A 27 5.33 -1.72 -8.84
C LEU A 27 5.42 -1.15 -7.43
N ASP A 28 4.31 -0.59 -6.96
CA ASP A 28 4.07 -0.45 -5.53
C ASP A 28 3.61 -1.79 -4.93
N CYS A 29 3.63 -1.90 -3.60
CA CYS A 29 3.13 -3.07 -2.87
C CYS A 29 1.66 -2.87 -2.46
N GLY A 30 1.41 -1.89 -1.58
CA GLY A 30 0.08 -1.63 -1.03
C GLY A 30 -0.92 -1.16 -2.10
N GLY A 31 -2.09 -1.79 -2.13
CA GLY A 31 -3.14 -1.52 -3.12
C GLY A 31 -2.84 -2.01 -4.55
N VAL A 32 -1.65 -2.58 -4.80
CA VAL A 32 -1.22 -3.05 -6.13
C VAL A 32 -0.96 -4.55 -6.15
N THR A 33 -0.02 -5.03 -5.34
CA THR A 33 0.28 -6.47 -5.22
C THR A 33 -0.40 -7.08 -4.00
N ASN A 34 -0.68 -6.27 -2.99
CA ASN A 34 -1.22 -6.66 -1.70
C ASN A 34 -2.28 -5.65 -1.23
N PRO A 35 -3.17 -5.99 -0.28
CA PRO A 35 -3.99 -5.01 0.41
C PRO A 35 -3.15 -3.89 1.01
N ASP A 36 -3.73 -2.69 1.07
CA ASP A 36 -3.22 -1.60 1.89
C ASP A 36 -3.86 -1.65 3.29
N CYS A 37 -3.46 -0.72 4.17
CA CYS A 37 -4.04 -0.55 5.51
C CYS A 37 -4.49 0.89 5.71
N SER A 38 -5.40 1.36 4.86
CA SER A 38 -5.83 2.75 4.82
C SER A 38 -7.21 2.98 5.46
N GLY A 39 -8.02 1.93 5.63
CA GLY A 39 -9.34 1.95 6.23
C GLY A 39 -9.35 1.62 7.72
N VAL A 40 -10.43 1.96 8.42
CA VAL A 40 -10.64 1.62 9.84
C VAL A 40 -10.77 0.10 10.01
N ASP A 41 -11.47 -0.56 9.09
CA ASP A 41 -11.74 -2.00 9.15
C ASP A 41 -10.47 -2.86 9.08
N ASP A 42 -9.42 -2.34 8.45
CA ASP A 42 -8.11 -3.02 8.34
C ASP A 42 -7.42 -3.17 9.71
N PHE A 43 -7.83 -2.38 10.70
CA PHE A 43 -7.24 -2.36 12.03
C PHE A 43 -8.02 -3.17 13.07
N ARG A 44 -9.09 -3.88 12.71
CA ARG A 44 -9.90 -4.65 13.69
C ARG A 44 -9.07 -5.64 14.51
N ALA A 45 -8.23 -6.45 13.85
CA ALA A 45 -7.38 -7.42 14.53
C ALA A 45 -6.28 -6.75 15.38
N VAL A 46 -5.79 -5.59 14.94
CA VAL A 46 -4.81 -4.79 15.70
C VAL A 46 -5.46 -4.18 16.94
N ALA A 47 -6.70 -3.69 16.80
CA ALA A 47 -7.48 -3.11 17.88
C ALA A 47 -7.79 -4.15 18.97
N GLU A 48 -8.08 -5.39 18.59
CA GLU A 48 -8.22 -6.52 19.52
C GLU A 48 -6.90 -6.80 20.28
N ALA A 49 -5.77 -6.90 19.57
CA ALA A 49 -4.46 -7.10 20.20
C ALA A 49 -4.04 -5.91 21.10
N MET A 50 -4.48 -4.71 20.74
CA MET A 50 -4.24 -3.47 21.48
C MET A 50 -5.28 -3.22 22.58
N GLY A 51 -6.40 -3.94 22.63
CA GLY A 51 -7.46 -3.72 23.61
C GLY A 51 -8.14 -2.34 23.52
N VAL A 52 -8.27 -1.78 22.32
CA VAL A 52 -8.86 -0.45 22.05
C VAL A 52 -9.83 -0.51 20.85
N SER A 53 -10.42 0.62 20.45
CA SER A 53 -11.29 0.68 19.27
C SER A 53 -10.47 0.71 17.96
N PRO A 54 -10.99 0.16 16.84
CA PRO A 54 -10.38 0.30 15.51
C PRO A 54 -10.14 1.75 15.10
N GLU A 55 -11.04 2.67 15.49
CA GLU A 55 -10.94 4.10 15.22
C GLU A 55 -9.74 4.74 15.92
N ASP A 56 -9.47 4.35 17.17
CA ASP A 56 -8.31 4.83 17.92
C ASP A 56 -7.00 4.34 17.31
N VAL A 57 -6.94 3.06 16.89
CA VAL A 57 -5.78 2.53 16.16
C VAL A 57 -5.59 3.27 14.84
N HIS A 58 -6.67 3.49 14.07
CA HIS A 58 -6.59 4.19 12.78
C HIS A 58 -6.08 5.62 12.91
N ARG A 59 -6.55 6.35 13.93
CA ARG A 59 -6.05 7.69 14.25
C ARG A 59 -4.56 7.66 14.58
N GLY A 60 -4.14 6.74 15.44
CA GLY A 60 -2.73 6.52 15.76
C GLY A 60 -1.88 6.17 14.55
N HIS A 61 -2.35 5.26 13.69
CA HIS A 61 -1.69 4.90 12.43
C HIS A 61 -1.48 6.12 11.53
N LYS A 62 -2.53 6.93 11.30
CA LYS A 62 -2.41 8.13 10.44
C LYS A 62 -1.35 9.10 10.97
N LEU A 63 -1.30 9.32 12.27
CA LEU A 63 -0.31 10.19 12.90
C LEU A 63 1.10 9.60 12.79
N ALA A 64 1.29 8.34 13.16
CA ALA A 64 2.58 7.66 13.13
C ALA A 64 3.13 7.56 11.70
N TRP A 65 2.27 7.28 10.71
CA TRP A 65 2.63 7.22 9.30
C TRP A 65 3.01 8.58 8.72
N ALA A 66 2.34 9.66 9.12
CA ALA A 66 2.74 11.01 8.74
C ALA A 66 4.15 11.35 9.27
N LYS A 67 4.45 10.97 10.52
CA LYS A 67 5.80 11.16 11.11
C LYS A 67 6.86 10.33 10.39
N ALA A 68 6.58 9.06 10.10
CA ALA A 68 7.49 8.16 9.39
C ALA A 68 7.85 8.69 7.99
N ARG A 69 6.87 9.20 7.24
CA ARG A 69 7.11 9.79 5.91
C ARG A 69 7.92 11.07 5.95
N ALA A 70 7.77 11.86 7.01
CA ALA A 70 8.52 13.11 7.17
C ALA A 70 9.96 12.90 7.66
N ASN A 71 10.23 11.77 8.34
CA ASN A 71 11.53 11.50 8.94
C ASN A 71 11.91 10.01 8.79
N PRO A 72 12.88 9.68 7.90
CA PRO A 72 13.39 8.31 7.76
C PRO A 72 14.02 7.71 9.03
N ALA A 73 14.40 8.54 10.01
CA ALA A 73 14.93 8.10 11.30
C ALA A 73 13.85 7.91 12.37
N PHE A 74 12.56 7.96 12.00
CA PHE A 74 11.47 7.74 12.95
C PHE A 74 11.28 6.23 13.19
N HIS A 75 11.65 5.79 14.39
CA HIS A 75 11.56 4.38 14.80
C HIS A 75 10.43 4.09 15.80
N ASP A 76 9.73 5.13 16.29
CA ASP A 76 8.70 5.03 17.33
C ASP A 76 7.28 4.87 16.75
N TYR A 77 7.14 4.10 15.67
CA TYR A 77 5.85 3.93 15.01
C TYR A 77 4.78 3.40 15.97
N TRP A 78 4.95 2.20 16.51
CA TRP A 78 3.97 1.61 17.44
C TRP A 78 3.84 2.35 18.77
N PRO A 79 4.93 2.82 19.43
CA PRO A 79 4.81 3.70 20.58
C PRO A 79 3.93 4.94 20.32
N CYS A 80 4.04 5.55 19.13
CA CYS A 80 3.18 6.67 18.73
C CYS A 80 1.72 6.24 18.56
N VAL A 81 1.46 5.08 17.94
CA VAL A 81 0.10 4.54 17.80
C VAL A 81 -0.53 4.26 19.17
N PHE A 82 0.20 3.59 20.06
CA PHE A 82 -0.27 3.30 21.43
C PHE A 82 -0.59 4.56 22.22
N ALA A 83 0.25 5.59 22.13
CA ALA A 83 0.04 6.85 22.82
C ALA A 83 -1.23 7.55 22.33
N GLU A 84 -1.44 7.61 21.02
CA GLU A 84 -2.60 8.23 20.40
C GLU A 84 -3.90 7.44 20.64
N ALA A 85 -3.79 6.12 20.78
CA ALA A 85 -4.90 5.24 21.13
C ALA A 85 -5.22 5.20 22.63
N GLY A 86 -4.51 5.99 23.45
CA GLY A 86 -4.78 6.08 24.89
C GLY A 86 -4.27 4.90 25.72
N VAL A 87 -3.41 4.03 25.17
CA VAL A 87 -2.84 2.91 25.92
C VAL A 87 -1.84 3.44 26.95
N ALA A 88 -1.99 3.01 28.21
CA ALA A 88 -1.11 3.44 29.30
C ALA A 88 0.35 3.04 29.04
N GLU A 89 1.30 3.90 29.41
CA GLU A 89 2.74 3.70 29.13
C GLU A 89 3.28 2.35 29.63
N ALA A 90 2.87 1.93 30.84
CA ALA A 90 3.24 0.66 31.42
C ALA A 90 2.79 -0.57 30.61
N GLU A 91 1.81 -0.41 29.72
CA GLU A 91 1.28 -1.49 28.88
C GLU A 91 1.83 -1.48 27.45
N ARG A 92 2.68 -0.51 27.09
CA ARG A 92 3.28 -0.35 25.75
C ARG A 92 4.51 -1.24 25.60
N THR A 93 4.30 -2.54 25.72
CA THR A 93 5.41 -3.51 25.75
C THR A 93 5.86 -3.93 24.34
N PRO A 94 7.11 -4.40 24.18
CA PRO A 94 7.57 -5.02 22.94
C PRO A 94 6.71 -6.22 22.52
N GLN A 95 6.19 -6.99 23.48
CA GLN A 95 5.31 -8.13 23.21
C GLN A 95 3.99 -7.69 22.58
N ARG A 96 3.38 -6.60 23.09
CA ARG A 96 2.14 -6.04 22.51
C ARG A 96 2.39 -5.42 21.14
N THR A 97 3.55 -4.79 20.96
CA THR A 97 4.02 -4.29 19.65
C THR A 97 4.06 -5.43 18.64
N LYS A 98 4.74 -6.53 18.98
CA LYS A 98 4.84 -7.71 18.13
C LYS A 98 3.47 -8.30 17.79
N ALA A 99 2.57 -8.39 18.76
CA ALA A 99 1.20 -8.87 18.52
C ALA A 99 0.44 -7.99 17.51
N CYS A 100 0.61 -6.67 17.58
CA CYS A 100 0.01 -5.73 16.63
C CYS A 100 0.60 -5.90 15.21
N GLU A 101 1.91 -6.12 15.09
CA GLU A 101 2.57 -6.39 13.81
C GLU A 101 2.13 -7.72 13.19
N GLU A 102 1.97 -8.76 14.00
CA GLU A 102 1.48 -10.06 13.56
C GLU A 102 0.02 -9.95 13.07
N ALA A 103 -0.84 -9.25 13.83
CA ALA A 103 -2.23 -9.02 13.48
C ALA A 103 -2.38 -8.23 12.16
N LEU A 104 -1.60 -7.15 11.99
CA LEU A 104 -1.61 -6.35 10.77
C LEU A 104 -1.00 -7.12 9.59
N GLY A 105 0.12 -7.79 9.81
CA GLY A 105 0.88 -8.50 8.79
C GLY A 105 0.12 -9.70 8.20
N ALA A 106 -0.79 -10.32 8.94
CA ALA A 106 -1.59 -11.43 8.43
C ALA A 106 -2.46 -11.02 7.22
N GLY A 107 -3.09 -9.83 7.29
CA GLY A 107 -3.89 -9.29 6.18
C GLY A 107 -3.04 -8.76 5.04
N LEU A 108 -1.98 -8.01 5.36
CA LEU A 108 -1.15 -7.34 4.35
C LEU A 108 -0.29 -8.29 3.51
N ARG A 109 -0.02 -9.51 3.99
CA ARG A 109 0.78 -10.51 3.24
C ARG A 109 0.00 -11.25 2.17
N ILE A 110 -1.32 -11.10 2.12
CA ILE A 110 -2.16 -11.72 1.08
C ILE A 110 -1.88 -11.01 -0.23
N SER A 111 -1.46 -11.74 -1.27
CA SER A 111 -1.19 -11.14 -2.57
C SER A 111 -2.41 -11.24 -3.49
N PHE A 112 -2.62 -10.25 -4.37
CA PHE A 112 -3.64 -10.28 -5.42
C PHE A 112 -3.20 -11.21 -6.57
N PRO A 113 -3.89 -12.35 -6.78
CA PRO A 113 -3.47 -13.33 -7.79
C PRO A 113 -3.43 -12.75 -9.20
N GLU A 114 -4.34 -11.83 -9.52
CA GLU A 114 -4.45 -11.17 -10.82
C GLU A 114 -3.20 -10.35 -11.13
N THR A 115 -2.77 -9.51 -10.18
CA THR A 115 -1.54 -8.72 -10.31
C THR A 115 -0.34 -9.63 -10.45
N LEU A 116 -0.21 -10.65 -9.60
CA LEU A 116 0.91 -11.59 -9.67
C LEU A 116 0.98 -12.33 -11.01
N ASN A 117 -0.16 -12.73 -11.56
CA ASN A 117 -0.22 -13.41 -12.85
C ASN A 117 0.16 -12.49 -14.01
N ALA A 118 -0.26 -11.22 -13.98
CA ALA A 118 0.17 -10.23 -14.97
C ALA A 118 1.69 -10.00 -14.91
N VAL A 119 2.24 -9.86 -13.71
CA VAL A 119 3.68 -9.69 -13.48
C VAL A 119 4.47 -10.89 -14.00
N ARG A 120 4.03 -12.12 -13.71
CA ARG A 120 4.67 -13.35 -14.21
C ARG A 120 4.69 -13.40 -15.73
N ARG A 121 3.60 -13.02 -16.40
CA ARG A 121 3.53 -12.97 -17.87
C ARG A 121 4.52 -11.96 -18.44
N LEU A 122 4.56 -10.75 -17.90
CA LEU A 122 5.48 -9.70 -18.36
C LEU A 122 6.95 -10.10 -18.14
N LYS A 123 7.26 -10.69 -16.98
CA LYS A 123 8.58 -11.25 -16.70
C LYS A 123 8.96 -12.35 -17.72
N GLY A 124 8.02 -13.22 -18.06
CA GLY A 124 8.19 -14.24 -19.11
C GLY A 124 8.43 -13.66 -20.52
N GLN A 125 8.05 -12.41 -20.76
CA GLN A 125 8.31 -11.66 -22.01
C GLN A 125 9.63 -10.88 -21.98
N GLY A 126 10.43 -11.03 -20.92
CA GLY A 126 11.72 -10.36 -20.77
C GLY A 126 11.66 -8.94 -20.19
N VAL A 127 10.53 -8.56 -19.58
CA VAL A 127 10.43 -7.31 -18.80
C VAL A 127 11.15 -7.48 -17.46
N ILE A 128 11.99 -6.51 -17.10
CA ILE A 128 12.63 -6.43 -15.78
C ILE A 128 11.57 -5.91 -14.80
N VAL A 129 11.29 -6.66 -13.74
CA VAL A 129 10.30 -6.27 -12.74
C VAL A 129 11.01 -5.92 -11.43
N GLY A 130 10.71 -4.75 -10.88
CA GLY A 130 11.12 -4.31 -9.55
C GLY A 130 9.93 -3.82 -8.72
N MET A 131 10.14 -3.67 -7.42
CA MET A 131 9.15 -3.12 -6.49
C MET A 131 9.77 -1.98 -5.68
N ILE A 132 9.02 -0.92 -5.48
CA ILE A 132 9.36 0.20 -4.59
C ILE A 132 8.11 0.47 -3.76
N SER A 133 8.20 0.30 -2.44
CA SER A 133 7.09 0.59 -1.54
C SER A 133 7.58 1.08 -0.17
N ASN A 134 6.71 1.79 0.52
CA ASN A 134 6.93 2.23 1.89
C ASN A 134 6.33 1.18 2.84
N HIS A 135 7.11 0.70 3.80
CA HIS A 135 6.69 -0.39 4.67
C HIS A 135 6.69 0.01 6.14
N ILE A 136 5.63 -0.38 6.86
CA ILE A 136 5.54 -0.36 8.33
C ILE A 136 5.96 -1.72 8.88
N VAL A 137 5.54 -2.78 8.18
CA VAL A 137 5.93 -4.17 8.39
C VAL A 137 6.54 -4.67 7.10
N SER A 138 7.66 -5.39 7.19
CA SER A 138 8.27 -6.03 6.01
C SER A 138 7.49 -7.30 5.67
N PRO A 139 6.73 -7.36 4.56
CA PRO A 139 6.26 -8.65 4.06
C PRO A 139 7.47 -9.47 3.56
N PRO A 140 7.42 -10.82 3.60
CA PRO A 140 8.36 -11.62 2.85
C PRO A 140 8.23 -11.25 1.35
N LEU A 141 9.38 -10.95 0.74
CA LEU A 141 9.49 -10.64 -0.67
C LEU A 141 9.44 -11.95 -1.46
N PHE A 142 8.23 -12.41 -1.73
CA PHE A 142 7.92 -13.64 -2.47
C PHE A 142 8.31 -14.92 -1.73
N ASP A 143 7.33 -15.78 -1.43
CA ASP A 143 7.55 -17.19 -1.13
C ASP A 143 7.84 -17.98 -2.41
#